data_AF-A0A958MN85-F1
#
_entry.id   AF-A0A958MN85-F1
#
_cell.length_a   1.000
_cell.length_b   1.000
_cell.length_c   1.000
_cell.angle_alpha   90.00
_cell.angle_beta   90.00
_cell.angle_gamma   90.00
#
_symmetry.space_group_name_H-M   'P 1'
#
loop_
_entity.id
_entity.type
_entity.pdbx_description
1 polymer ?
#
loop_
_entity_poly.entity_id
_entity_poly.type
_entity_poly.pdbx_seq_one_letter_code
_entity_poly.pdbx_strand_id
1 'polypeptide(L)'
;TNEAVLQLQQGVEIRHKSETYTTKPCKAYVLNKTPDFPERLKKIRDERHGTTSWISMTINEGKFRQVRKMTAQVGFPTLRLVRVRIGTITLEGLKMGDVQELNHL
;
A
#
# COMPACT_ATOMS: atom_id res chain seq x y z
N THR A 1 -3.35 7.92 11.41
CA THR A 1 -3.51 7.86 12.88
C THR A 1 -3.54 6.39 13.33
N ASN A 2 -3.40 6.11 14.63
CA ASN A 2 -3.52 4.74 15.15
C ASN A 2 -4.92 4.15 14.88
N GLU A 3 -5.96 4.98 15.00
CA GLU A 3 -7.33 4.60 14.69
C GLU A 3 -7.51 4.15 13.23
N ALA A 4 -6.98 4.92 12.27
CA ALA A 4 -7.07 4.54 10.85
C ALA A 4 -6.34 3.22 10.55
N VAL A 5 -5.21 2.97 11.22
CA VAL A 5 -4.51 1.68 11.10
C VAL A 5 -5.35 0.54 11.67
N LEU A 6 -6.01 0.74 12.81
CA LEU A 6 -6.88 -0.26 13.41
C LEU A 6 -8.06 -0.61 12.48
N GLN A 7 -8.69 0.41 11.86
CA GLN A 7 -9.74 0.21 10.87
C GLN A 7 -9.24 -0.61 9.67
N LEU A 8 -8.06 -0.29 9.13
CA LEU A 8 -7.45 -1.07 8.05
C LEU A 8 -7.17 -2.52 8.46
N GLN A 9 -6.76 -2.76 9.70
CA GLN A 9 -6.50 -4.11 10.21
C GLN A 9 -7.78 -4.95 10.32
N GLN A 10 -8.89 -4.34 10.73
CA GLN A 10 -10.19 -5.01 10.86
C GLN A 10 -10.88 -5.26 9.52
N GLY A 11 -10.52 -4.47 8.50
CA GLY A 11 -11.17 -4.47 7.20
C GLY A 11 -12.15 -3.30 7.08
N VAL A 12 -12.20 -2.72 5.89
CA VAL A 12 -13.05 -1.57 5.55
C VAL A 12 -13.88 -1.85 4.32
N GLU A 13 -15.01 -1.15 4.21
CA GLU A 13 -15.85 -1.16 3.02
C GLU A 13 -15.22 -0.33 1.90
N ILE A 14 -15.14 -0.90 0.70
CA ILE A 14 -14.67 -0.22 -0.50
C ILE A 14 -15.64 -0.46 -1.65
N ARG A 15 -15.75 0.51 -2.56
CA ARG A 15 -16.46 0.30 -3.83
C ARG A 15 -15.74 -0.74 -4.68
N HIS A 16 -16.42 -1.79 -5.11
CA HIS A 16 -15.95 -2.78 -6.07
C HIS A 16 -16.97 -2.96 -7.19
N LYS A 17 -16.65 -2.47 -8.40
CA LYS A 17 -17.61 -2.36 -9.51
C LYS A 17 -18.85 -1.56 -9.07
N SER A 18 -20.04 -2.11 -9.27
CA SER A 18 -21.32 -1.49 -8.89
C SER A 18 -21.71 -1.76 -7.43
N GLU A 19 -20.92 -2.52 -6.69
CA GLU A 19 -21.26 -3.00 -5.35
C GLU A 19 -20.25 -2.50 -4.30
N THR A 20 -20.66 -2.56 -3.04
CA THR A 20 -19.76 -2.35 -1.89
C THR A 20 -19.18 -3.70 -1.49
N TYR A 21 -17.89 -3.71 -1.14
CA TYR A 21 -17.17 -4.90 -0.71
C TYR A 21 -16.42 -4.62 0.59
N THR A 22 -16.66 -5.44 1.61
CA THR A 22 -15.90 -5.41 2.86
C THR A 22 -14.61 -6.20 2.69
N THR A 23 -13.48 -5.52 2.84
CA THR A 23 -12.15 -6.14 2.75
C THR A 23 -11.88 -7.09 3.91
N LYS A 24 -11.07 -8.11 3.66
CA LYS A 24 -10.63 -9.02 4.71
C LYS A 24 -9.72 -8.29 5.72
N PRO A 25 -9.71 -8.72 6.99
CA PRO A 25 -8.71 -8.27 7.95
C PRO A 25 -7.30 -8.43 7.39
N CYS A 26 -6.43 -7.47 7.67
CA CYS A 26 -5.08 -7.43 7.12
C CYS A 26 -4.05 -6.99 8.16
N LYS A 27 -2.76 -7.21 7.88
CA LYS A 27 -1.70 -6.65 8.71
C LYS A 27 -1.37 -5.26 8.18
N ALA A 28 -1.53 -4.24 9.01
CA ALA A 28 -1.16 -2.86 8.69
C ALA A 28 -0.46 -2.19 9.87
N TYR A 29 0.57 -1.38 9.62
CA TYR A 29 1.24 -0.58 10.64
C TYR A 29 1.96 0.64 10.02
N VAL A 30 2.14 1.70 10.81
CA VAL A 30 2.90 2.89 10.41
C VAL A 30 4.40 2.56 10.41
N LEU A 31 5.11 3.06 9.41
CA LEU A 31 6.57 2.99 9.39
C LEU A 31 7.15 4.25 10.06
N ASN A 32 8.06 4.04 11.02
CA ASN A 32 8.73 5.12 11.75
C ASN A 32 9.79 5.84 10.89
N LYS A 33 10.23 5.21 9.79
CA LYS A 33 11.21 5.75 8.87
C LYS A 33 10.64 5.72 7.45
N THR A 34 10.98 6.74 6.68
CA THR A 34 10.75 6.73 5.24
C THR A 34 11.55 5.58 4.62
N PRO A 35 10.92 4.65 3.89
CA PRO A 35 11.62 3.61 3.17
C PRO A 35 12.58 4.20 2.14
N ASP A 36 13.74 3.55 2.00
CA ASP A 36 14.72 3.90 0.99
C ASP A 36 14.26 3.39 -0.39
N PHE A 37 13.46 4.21 -1.06
CA PHE A 37 13.05 3.96 -2.44
C PHE A 37 13.51 5.11 -3.33
N PRO A 38 13.84 4.84 -4.60
CA PRO A 38 14.20 5.87 -5.56
C PRO A 38 13.19 7.02 -5.60
N GLU A 39 13.64 8.22 -5.96
CA GLU A 39 12.75 9.36 -6.08
C GLU A 39 11.61 9.10 -7.08
N ARG A 40 10.47 9.75 -6.84
CA ARG A 40 9.33 9.64 -7.75
C ARG A 40 9.66 10.43 -9.01
N LEU A 41 9.43 9.82 -10.18
CA LEU A 41 9.58 10.51 -11.47
C LEU A 41 8.67 11.74 -11.63
N LYS A 42 7.54 11.81 -10.91
CA LYS A 42 6.62 12.95 -10.92
C LYS A 42 6.53 13.56 -9.53
N LYS A 43 6.71 14.88 -9.46
CA LYS A 43 6.45 15.67 -8.25
C LYS A 43 5.00 15.52 -7.81
N ILE A 44 4.78 15.54 -6.49
CA ILE A 44 3.44 15.62 -5.91
C ILE A 44 2.90 17.00 -6.27
N ARG A 45 1.75 17.04 -6.95
CA ARG A 45 1.26 18.24 -7.66
C ARG A 45 0.60 19.31 -6.78
N ASP A 46 0.54 19.16 -5.46
CA ASP A 46 -0.24 20.08 -4.64
C ASP A 46 0.39 20.28 -3.26
N GLU A 47 0.70 21.53 -2.92
CA GLU A 47 1.15 21.98 -1.58
C GLU A 47 0.11 21.66 -0.49
N ARG A 48 -1.14 21.41 -0.89
CA ARG A 48 -2.27 21.05 -0.02
C ARG A 48 -2.21 19.65 0.57
N HIS A 49 -1.27 18.80 0.18
CA HIS A 49 -1.21 17.42 0.67
C HIS A 49 -0.81 17.27 2.14
N GLY A 50 -0.21 18.31 2.74
CA GLY A 50 0.28 18.25 4.12
C GLY A 50 1.37 17.19 4.34
N THR A 51 1.62 16.84 5.60
CA THR A 51 2.63 15.85 5.98
C THR A 51 2.26 14.45 5.46
N THR A 52 3.21 13.78 4.82
CA THR A 52 3.02 12.41 4.33
C THR A 52 3.60 11.38 5.30
N SER A 53 2.97 10.22 5.40
CA SER A 53 3.47 9.08 6.17
C SER A 53 3.52 7.81 5.32
N TRP A 54 4.30 6.83 5.78
CA TRP A 54 4.33 5.49 5.19
C TRP A 54 3.63 4.49 6.10
N ILE A 55 2.93 3.54 5.46
CA ILE A 55 2.39 2.37 6.14
C ILE A 55 2.86 1.12 5.39
N SER A 56 3.09 0.05 6.13
CA SER A 56 3.21 -1.30 5.58
C SER A 56 1.85 -1.96 5.65
N MET A 57 1.44 -2.62 4.57
CA MET A 57 0.20 -3.38 4.49
C MET A 57 0.45 -4.72 3.83
N THR A 58 -0.04 -5.81 4.44
CA THR A 58 -0.07 -7.15 3.85
C THR A 58 -1.52 -7.61 3.75
N ILE A 59 -1.99 -7.77 2.52
CA ILE A 59 -3.34 -8.25 2.19
C ILE A 59 -3.25 -9.65 1.55
N ASN A 60 -4.30 -10.46 1.72
CA ASN A 60 -4.42 -11.81 1.17
C ASN A 60 -5.50 -11.90 0.07
N GLU A 61 -5.80 -10.77 -0.56
CA GLU A 61 -6.72 -10.62 -1.67
C GLU A 61 -6.23 -9.53 -2.63
N GLY A 62 -6.81 -9.47 -3.83
CA GLY A 62 -6.32 -8.62 -4.92
C GLY A 62 -7.43 -7.89 -5.67
N LYS A 63 -8.34 -7.19 -4.96
CA LYS A 63 -9.42 -6.43 -5.62
C LYS A 63 -8.87 -5.21 -6.38
N PHE A 64 -9.61 -4.72 -7.37
CA PHE A 64 -9.19 -3.58 -8.19
C PHE A 64 -8.91 -2.32 -7.36
N ARG A 65 -7.65 -1.88 -7.37
CA ARG A 65 -7.11 -0.73 -6.62
C ARG A 65 -7.37 -0.82 -5.11
N GLN A 66 -7.45 -2.03 -4.56
CA GLN A 66 -7.86 -2.29 -3.19
C GLN A 66 -7.13 -1.42 -2.16
N VAL A 67 -5.80 -1.48 -2.10
CA VAL A 67 -5.00 -0.69 -1.14
C VAL A 67 -5.33 0.79 -1.24
N ARG A 68 -5.39 1.34 -2.47
CA ARG A 68 -5.68 2.77 -2.69
C ARG A 68 -7.08 3.16 -2.20
N LYS A 69 -8.07 2.27 -2.35
CA LYS A 69 -9.44 2.49 -1.87
C LYS A 69 -9.53 2.36 -0.37
N MET A 70 -8.88 1.35 0.22
CA MET A 70 -8.84 1.15 1.67
C MET A 70 -8.24 2.38 2.37
N THR A 71 -7.09 2.89 1.92
CA THR A 71 -6.48 4.03 2.60
C THR A 71 -7.29 5.31 2.41
N ALA A 72 -7.94 5.50 1.25
CA ALA A 72 -8.84 6.64 1.03
C ALA A 72 -10.09 6.56 1.92
N GLN A 73 -10.64 5.36 2.15
CA GLN A 73 -11.80 5.14 3.00
C GLN A 73 -11.55 5.57 4.45
N VAL A 74 -10.33 5.36 4.96
CA VAL A 74 -9.93 5.79 6.31
C VAL A 74 -9.37 7.21 6.37
N GLY A 75 -9.54 8.01 5.30
CA GLY A 75 -9.15 9.42 5.25
C GLY A 75 -7.71 9.72 4.83
N PHE A 76 -6.93 8.72 4.38
CA PHE A 76 -5.53 8.87 3.98
C PHE A 76 -5.27 8.38 2.54
N PRO A 77 -5.67 9.12 1.49
CA PRO A 77 -5.50 8.70 0.11
C PRO A 77 -4.03 8.35 -0.26
N THR A 78 -3.84 7.21 -0.93
CA THR A 78 -2.51 6.72 -1.28
C THR A 78 -1.82 7.60 -2.33
N LEU A 79 -0.67 8.20 -1.98
CA LEU A 79 0.17 8.97 -2.91
C LEU A 79 1.16 8.11 -3.68
N ARG A 80 1.80 7.16 -3.00
CA ARG A 80 2.77 6.21 -3.57
C ARG A 80 2.48 4.83 -3.04
N LEU A 81 2.49 3.85 -3.93
CA LEU A 81 2.30 2.44 -3.60
C LEU A 81 3.45 1.67 -4.24
N VAL A 82 4.21 0.96 -3.41
CA VAL A 82 5.30 0.10 -3.84
C VAL A 82 5.00 -1.29 -3.29
N ARG A 83 4.94 -2.30 -4.17
CA ARG A 83 4.74 -3.68 -3.75
C ARG A 83 6.11 -4.34 -3.61
N VAL A 84 6.53 -4.55 -2.38
CA VAL A 84 7.87 -5.08 -2.05
C VAL A 84 7.93 -6.61 -1.95
N ARG A 85 6.78 -7.29 -1.83
CA ARG A 85 6.71 -8.73 -1.64
C ARG A 85 5.42 -9.33 -2.19
N ILE A 86 5.49 -10.54 -2.73
CA ILE A 86 4.37 -11.44 -3.02
C ILE A 86 4.73 -12.82 -2.50
N GLY A 87 3.95 -13.37 -1.56
CA GLY A 87 4.31 -14.63 -0.92
C GLY A 87 5.70 -14.54 -0.27
N THR A 88 6.59 -15.46 -0.60
CA THR A 88 7.99 -15.48 -0.12
C THR A 88 8.93 -14.62 -0.97
N ILE A 89 8.50 -14.16 -2.15
CA ILE A 89 9.35 -13.45 -3.12
C ILE A 89 9.38 -11.96 -2.76
N THR A 90 10.58 -11.42 -2.55
CA THR A 90 10.82 -10.01 -2.18
C THR A 90 11.52 -9.25 -3.32
N LEU A 91 11.47 -7.91 -3.27
CA LEU A 91 12.30 -7.03 -4.11
C LEU A 91 13.67 -6.72 -3.49
N GLU A 92 14.06 -7.45 -2.45
CA GLU A 92 15.31 -7.20 -1.74
C GLU A 92 16.52 -7.44 -2.67
N GLY A 93 17.48 -6.51 -2.65
CA GLY A 93 18.65 -6.57 -3.51
C GLY A 93 18.44 -6.10 -4.96
N LEU A 94 17.20 -5.90 -5.40
CA LEU A 94 16.88 -5.43 -6.76
C LEU A 94 16.77 -3.91 -6.83
N LYS A 95 17.40 -3.32 -7.85
CA LYS A 95 17.23 -1.90 -8.21
C LYS A 95 16.02 -1.71 -9.12
N MET A 96 15.63 -0.45 -9.29
CA MET A 96 14.54 -0.09 -10.19
C MET A 96 14.88 -0.50 -11.64
N GLY A 97 14.03 -1.33 -12.23
CA GLY A 97 14.21 -1.82 -13.61
C GLY A 97 14.96 -3.14 -13.70
N ASP A 98 15.54 -3.62 -12.59
CA ASP A 98 16.20 -4.92 -12.56
C ASP A 98 15.18 -6.05 -12.75
N VAL A 99 15.65 -7.12 -13.38
CA VAL A 99 14.92 -8.37 -13.58
C VAL A 99 15.81 -9.49 -13.08
N GLN A 100 15.26 -10.37 -12.26
CA GLN A 100 15.93 -11.56 -11.78
C GLN A 100 15.05 -12.77 -12.03
N GLU A 101 15.63 -13.78 -12.69
CA GLU A 101 14.99 -15.08 -12.86
C GLU A 101 14.98 -15.84 -11.55
N LEU A 102 13.87 -16.54 -11.28
CA LEU A 102 13.74 -17.41 -10.13
C LEU A 102 14.00 -18.85 -10.57
N ASN A 103 14.95 -19.51 -9.94
CA ASN A 103 15.24 -20.92 -10.25
C ASN A 103 14.05 -21.83 -9.87
N HIS A 104 13.36 -21.52 -8.76
CA HIS A 104 12.25 -22.29 -8.21
C HIS A 104 11.27 -21.35 -7.45
N LEU A 105 10.02 -21.80 -7.23
CA LEU A 105 8.98 -21.09 -6.45
C LEU A 105 8.83 -21.67 -5.03
#